data_AF-A0A2K8L361-F1
#
_entry.id   AF-A0A2K8L361-F1
#
_cell.length_a   1.000
_cell.length_b   1.000
_cell.length_c   1.000
_cell.angle_alpha   90.00
_cell.angle_beta   90.00
_cell.angle_gamma   90.00
#
_symmetry.space_group_name_H-M   'P 1'
#
loop_
_entity.id
_entity.type
_entity.pdbx_description
1 polymer ?
#
loop_
_entity_poly.entity_id
_entity_poly.type
_entity_poly.pdbx_seq_one_letter_code
_entity_poly.pdbx_strand_id
1 'polypeptide(L)'
;MNDPELKLRRYINIRNNHLPKIFILVFSLVTVAAFYLLWNEAVFYSIGKHLHFFELIISGKKTFSDYLQILKSKELVHPMLVNITIASLLGLMTGIFSIMPWGKRPDRMTWLYIKDGVHVFEKARDGVKALKQKVGIWKKRGIKVYQGKGGSFRLPYELESKGFLYLGSIGSGKTASMLHAIQSIVERGDKAVIYDYKGDMTQWLAGRDDASLIAFADSRSEAWHIAKDIHNPLLARELAQTIIKETSEPVWGDNARDVLSGALEYLIATKPNQWGFQDVSELLYQDRQAIAKKLKTIGHGAANTIDKPKDDKGANSVMSTVRSGAWIFDILAKAWGNPSSGFSVREWLKDENPDKRIIILRNYPEISAVSNWLLCIIFNQLFGEVLSLKDSKERRIWAIIDELATLPKIPRFEECLVASRSKGFRFMCGIQNFCSMRERYGANIAQTIFSQFSTRIICRVTDADTASSLANDMGGDRRVVRADIKRAKVVSDDGSTTQDWSVVWNERVEPTMMNSSIMNLPDPTEVGRVPAWLYISGFPIAKLEWSFLDIKATASIDEPVEWLNEAAAIQREMEQEIEARAFKAKPFPKQGKLSNPVSEVDEFENLDDIDDFPELDGDS
;
A
#
# COMPACT_ATOMS: atom_id res chain seq x y z
N MET A 1 24.10 2.29 -29.25
CA MET A 1 24.08 3.56 -28.49
C MET A 1 24.24 3.39 -26.97
N ASN A 2 24.33 2.16 -26.43
CA ASN A 2 24.37 1.89 -24.98
C ASN A 2 25.74 1.50 -24.41
N ASP A 3 26.82 1.52 -25.21
CA ASP A 3 28.15 1.21 -24.71
C ASP A 3 28.65 2.32 -23.73
N PRO A 4 28.82 1.99 -22.43
CA PRO A 4 29.28 2.94 -21.43
C PRO A 4 30.70 3.44 -21.69
N GLU A 5 31.55 2.62 -22.31
CA GLU A 5 32.91 2.99 -22.66
C GLU A 5 32.91 4.04 -23.77
N LEU A 6 32.08 3.85 -24.80
CA LEU A 6 31.89 4.83 -25.88
C LEU A 6 31.33 6.17 -25.38
N LYS A 7 30.40 6.15 -24.41
CA LYS A 7 29.89 7.39 -23.77
C LYS A 7 30.97 8.10 -22.98
N LEU A 8 31.78 7.35 -22.23
CA LEU A 8 32.87 7.91 -21.45
C LEU A 8 33.99 8.46 -22.35
N ARG A 9 34.38 7.72 -23.39
CA ARG A 9 35.33 8.17 -24.41
C ARG A 9 34.85 9.45 -25.10
N ARG A 10 33.57 9.54 -25.45
CA ARG A 10 32.98 10.78 -25.99
C ARG A 10 33.06 11.93 -24.99
N TYR A 11 32.77 11.69 -23.71
CA TYR A 11 32.87 12.71 -22.67
C TYR A 11 34.31 13.24 -22.53
N ILE A 12 35.29 12.34 -22.44
CA ILE A 12 36.72 12.68 -22.35
C ILE A 12 37.16 13.45 -23.61
N ASN A 13 36.79 12.97 -24.79
CA ASN A 13 37.12 13.61 -26.06
C ASN A 13 36.53 15.02 -26.17
N ILE A 14 35.27 15.22 -25.73
CA ILE A 14 34.66 16.55 -25.69
C ILE A 14 35.46 17.49 -24.78
N ARG A 15 35.84 17.00 -23.59
CA ARG A 15 36.56 17.81 -22.60
C ARG A 15 37.97 18.20 -23.06
N ASN A 16 38.70 17.28 -23.70
CA ASN A 16 40.08 17.54 -24.13
C ASN A 16 40.15 18.29 -25.47
N ASN A 17 39.35 17.85 -26.47
CA ASN A 17 39.56 18.28 -27.87
C ASN A 17 38.52 19.27 -28.37
N HIS A 18 37.29 19.23 -27.85
CA HIS A 18 36.20 20.08 -28.35
C HIS A 18 36.01 21.36 -27.55
N LEU A 19 36.26 21.37 -26.23
CA LEU A 19 36.09 22.59 -25.42
C LEU A 19 36.95 23.77 -25.89
N PRO A 20 38.26 23.61 -26.18
CA PRO A 20 39.06 24.71 -26.71
C PRO A 20 38.54 25.21 -28.06
N LYS A 21 38.07 24.30 -28.92
CA LYS A 21 37.50 24.63 -30.23
C LYS A 21 36.18 25.40 -30.10
N ILE A 22 35.30 24.98 -29.19
CA ILE A 22 34.04 25.67 -28.89
C ILE A 22 34.34 27.07 -28.36
N PHE A 23 35.29 27.20 -27.44
CA PHE A 23 35.72 28.51 -26.93
C PHE A 23 36.20 29.42 -28.05
N ILE A 24 37.15 28.97 -28.88
CA ILE A 24 37.72 29.76 -29.99
C ILE A 24 36.63 30.15 -30.99
N LEU A 25 35.71 29.24 -31.31
CA LEU A 25 34.62 29.49 -32.25
C LEU A 25 33.63 30.52 -31.72
N VAL A 26 33.17 30.37 -30.47
CA VAL A 26 32.25 31.33 -29.81
C VAL A 26 32.93 32.68 -29.64
N PHE A 27 34.18 32.69 -29.18
CA PHE A 27 34.99 33.91 -29.03
C PHE A 27 35.09 34.66 -30.36
N SER A 28 35.50 33.98 -31.43
CA SER A 28 35.70 34.60 -32.75
C SER A 28 34.39 35.13 -33.32
N LEU A 29 33.32 34.33 -33.26
CA LEU A 29 32.02 34.69 -33.83
C LEU A 29 31.40 35.88 -33.10
N VAL A 30 31.43 35.89 -31.76
CA VAL A 30 30.90 37.01 -30.96
C VAL A 30 31.77 38.25 -31.10
N THR A 31 33.10 38.11 -31.15
CA THR A 31 34.01 39.26 -31.37
C THR A 31 33.73 39.92 -32.72
N VAL A 32 33.60 39.13 -33.79
CA VAL A 32 33.29 39.66 -35.13
C VAL A 32 31.91 40.31 -35.18
N ALA A 33 30.89 39.67 -34.60
CA ALA A 33 29.53 40.21 -34.57
C ALA A 33 29.44 41.49 -33.73
N ALA A 34 30.06 41.51 -32.55
CA ALA A 34 30.13 42.69 -31.69
C ALA A 34 30.89 43.83 -32.37
N PHE A 35 32.01 43.53 -33.04
CA PHE A 35 32.76 44.51 -33.81
C PHE A 35 31.92 45.12 -34.94
N TYR A 36 31.16 44.30 -35.67
CA TYR A 36 30.25 44.78 -36.72
C TYR A 36 29.11 45.65 -36.16
N LEU A 37 28.51 45.27 -35.02
CA LEU A 37 27.43 46.04 -34.39
C LEU A 37 27.92 47.36 -33.79
N LEU A 38 29.15 47.40 -33.29
CA LEU A 38 29.80 48.61 -32.81
C LEU A 38 30.35 49.49 -33.96
N TRP A 39 30.33 48.97 -35.20
CA TRP A 39 30.81 49.69 -36.37
C TRP A 39 29.81 50.77 -36.81
N ASN A 40 30.20 52.03 -36.63
CA ASN A 40 29.42 53.15 -37.12
C ASN A 40 30.00 53.65 -38.47
N GLU A 41 29.31 53.36 -39.58
CA GLU A 41 29.76 53.76 -40.92
C GLU A 41 29.86 55.28 -41.10
N ALA A 42 29.11 56.08 -40.34
CA ALA A 42 29.19 57.54 -40.41
C ALA A 42 30.50 58.09 -39.79
N VAL A 43 31.07 57.36 -38.82
CA VAL A 43 32.30 57.74 -38.11
C VAL A 43 33.53 57.09 -38.73
N PHE A 44 33.44 55.80 -39.05
CA PHE A 44 34.58 55.01 -39.52
C PHE A 44 34.62 54.82 -41.03
N TYR A 45 33.63 55.31 -41.80
CA TYR A 45 33.39 54.92 -43.19
C TYR A 45 32.97 53.44 -43.33
N SER A 46 32.50 53.06 -44.52
CA SER A 46 32.12 51.67 -44.77
C SER A 46 33.32 50.73 -44.63
N ILE A 47 33.08 49.56 -44.04
CA ILE A 47 34.08 48.48 -43.87
C ILE A 47 34.74 48.14 -45.22
N GLY A 48 34.01 48.25 -46.34
CA GLY A 48 34.54 48.03 -47.69
C GLY A 48 35.73 48.93 -48.05
N LYS A 49 35.79 50.17 -47.54
CA LYS A 49 36.93 51.07 -47.76
C LYS A 49 38.17 50.63 -46.99
N HIS A 50 37.98 50.07 -45.79
CA HIS A 50 39.08 49.49 -45.02
C HIS A 50 39.61 48.22 -45.69
N LEU A 51 38.72 47.35 -46.15
CA LEU A 51 39.08 46.13 -46.87
C LEU A 51 39.85 46.44 -48.17
N HIS A 52 39.41 47.44 -48.93
CA HIS A 52 40.13 47.88 -50.13
C HIS A 52 41.51 48.45 -49.80
N PHE A 53 41.67 49.15 -48.67
CA PHE A 53 43.00 49.59 -48.24
C PHE A 53 43.90 48.40 -47.85
N PHE A 54 43.35 47.39 -47.17
CA PHE A 54 44.07 46.15 -46.88
C PHE A 54 44.46 45.38 -48.15
N GLU A 55 43.63 45.38 -49.19
CA GLU A 55 43.96 44.83 -50.51
C GLU A 55 45.14 45.56 -51.16
N LEU A 56 45.21 46.89 -51.01
CA LEU A 56 46.36 47.69 -51.44
C LEU A 56 47.64 47.39 -50.64
N ILE A 57 47.51 47.03 -49.36
CA ILE A 57 48.64 46.58 -48.54
C ILE A 57 49.13 45.19 -49.00
N ILE A 58 48.20 44.25 -49.19
CA ILE A 58 48.51 42.88 -49.62
C ILE A 58 49.16 42.88 -51.01
N SER A 59 48.74 43.77 -51.90
CA SER A 59 49.34 43.96 -53.23
C SER A 59 50.65 44.77 -53.22
N GLY A 60 51.16 45.15 -52.05
CA GLY A 60 52.44 45.86 -51.87
C GLY A 60 52.42 47.33 -52.29
N LYS A 61 51.25 47.88 -52.66
CA LYS A 61 51.10 49.27 -53.13
C LYS A 61 51.04 50.29 -51.99
N LYS A 62 50.74 49.84 -50.78
CA LYS A 62 50.75 50.64 -49.54
C LYS A 62 51.33 49.82 -48.39
N THR A 63 51.78 50.49 -47.36
CA THR A 63 52.25 49.85 -46.13
C THR A 63 51.20 49.96 -45.01
N PHE A 64 51.34 49.11 -44.00
CA PHE A 64 50.52 49.23 -42.78
C PHE A 64 50.78 50.56 -42.04
N SER A 65 51.98 51.12 -42.18
CA SER A 65 52.30 52.46 -41.66
C SER A 65 51.43 53.54 -42.32
N ASP A 66 51.21 53.46 -43.64
CA ASP A 66 50.36 54.41 -44.37
C ASP A 66 48.91 54.35 -43.89
N TYR A 67 48.41 53.15 -43.56
CA TYR A 67 47.08 52.96 -43.01
C TYR A 67 46.94 53.61 -41.63
N LEU A 68 47.90 53.35 -40.73
CA LEU A 68 47.91 53.94 -39.40
C LEU A 68 48.04 55.46 -39.44
N GLN A 69 48.84 56.00 -40.37
CA GLN A 69 48.99 57.45 -40.54
C GLN A 69 47.69 58.11 -40.99
N ILE A 70 46.90 57.46 -41.86
CA ILE A 70 45.57 57.92 -42.29
C ILE A 70 44.55 57.84 -41.16
N LEU A 71 44.56 56.77 -40.38
CA LEU A 71 43.70 56.67 -39.21
C LEU A 71 44.07 57.73 -38.15
N LYS A 72 45.36 58.02 -37.99
CA LYS A 72 45.87 59.00 -37.03
C LYS A 72 45.57 60.43 -37.45
N SER A 73 45.68 60.76 -38.74
CA SER A 73 45.33 62.08 -39.26
C SER A 73 43.84 62.38 -39.19
N LYS A 74 42.99 61.35 -39.06
CA LYS A 74 41.54 61.46 -38.89
C LYS A 74 41.07 61.23 -37.45
N GLU A 75 41.98 61.09 -36.49
CA GLU A 75 41.68 60.81 -35.07
C GLU A 75 40.87 59.50 -34.83
N LEU A 76 40.85 58.58 -35.80
CA LEU A 76 40.06 57.34 -35.74
C LEU A 76 40.75 56.20 -34.99
N VAL A 77 42.05 56.32 -34.69
CA VAL A 77 42.83 55.26 -34.03
C VAL A 77 42.26 54.90 -32.65
N HIS A 78 42.00 55.89 -31.81
CA HIS A 78 41.53 55.65 -30.44
C HIS A 78 40.10 55.08 -30.41
N PRO A 79 39.10 55.65 -31.12
CA PRO A 79 37.76 55.06 -31.20
C PRO A 79 37.73 53.63 -31.76
N MET A 80 38.57 53.35 -32.76
CA MET A 80 38.66 52.00 -33.35
C MET A 80 39.25 50.99 -32.36
N LEU A 81 40.28 51.38 -31.59
CA LEU A 81 40.84 50.55 -30.52
C LEU A 81 39.82 50.28 -29.40
N VAL A 82 39.01 51.29 -29.03
CA VAL A 82 37.92 51.11 -28.05
C VAL A 82 36.89 50.09 -28.55
N ASN A 83 36.46 50.16 -29.81
CA ASN A 83 35.52 49.19 -30.37
C ASN A 83 36.10 47.76 -30.43
N ILE A 84 37.38 47.61 -30.81
CA ILE A 84 38.07 46.31 -30.85
C ILE A 84 38.19 45.72 -29.44
N THR A 85 38.52 46.53 -28.45
CA THR A 85 38.67 46.10 -27.05
C THR A 85 37.33 45.70 -26.45
N ILE A 86 36.26 46.48 -26.65
CA ILE A 86 34.90 46.13 -26.21
C ILE A 86 34.42 44.83 -26.89
N ALA A 87 34.59 44.71 -28.21
CA ALA A 87 34.21 43.52 -28.94
C ALA A 87 34.96 42.27 -28.47
N SER A 88 36.27 42.40 -28.20
CA SER A 88 37.12 41.31 -27.71
C SER A 88 36.77 40.92 -26.27
N LEU A 89 36.42 41.89 -25.41
CA LEU A 89 35.94 41.61 -24.05
C LEU A 89 34.59 40.88 -24.05
N LEU A 90 33.66 41.28 -24.92
CA LEU A 90 32.38 40.59 -25.09
C LEU A 90 32.58 39.15 -25.61
N GLY A 91 33.45 38.99 -26.61
CA GLY A 91 33.84 37.67 -27.12
C GLY A 91 34.47 36.80 -26.04
N LEU A 92 35.38 37.34 -25.24
CA LEU A 92 36.05 36.63 -24.15
C LEU A 92 35.05 36.20 -23.06
N MET A 93 34.17 37.09 -22.64
CA MET A 93 33.13 36.80 -21.65
C MET A 93 32.21 35.68 -22.12
N THR A 94 31.65 35.79 -23.33
CA THR A 94 30.75 34.77 -23.90
C THR A 94 31.46 33.43 -24.17
N GLY A 95 32.71 33.48 -24.63
CA GLY A 95 33.57 32.30 -24.77
C GLY A 95 33.74 31.58 -23.44
N ILE A 96 34.09 32.30 -22.36
CA ILE A 96 34.23 31.72 -21.01
C ILE A 96 32.90 31.12 -20.55
N PHE A 97 31.79 31.85 -20.68
CA PHE A 97 30.47 31.35 -20.29
C PHE A 97 30.05 30.08 -21.03
N SER A 98 30.46 29.91 -22.29
CA SER A 98 30.15 28.71 -23.09
C SER A 98 30.81 27.44 -22.55
N ILE A 99 32.00 27.56 -21.94
CA ILE A 99 32.78 26.43 -21.41
C ILE A 99 32.68 26.30 -19.88
N MET A 100 32.24 27.33 -19.16
CA MET A 100 32.12 27.36 -17.70
C MET A 100 31.35 26.17 -17.11
N PRO A 101 30.22 25.70 -17.69
CA PRO A 101 29.51 24.52 -17.18
C PRO A 101 30.32 23.23 -17.21
N TRP A 102 31.33 23.15 -18.09
CA TRP A 102 32.23 22.01 -18.20
C TRP A 102 33.43 22.11 -17.28
N GLY A 103 33.97 23.31 -17.08
CA GLY A 103 35.04 23.59 -16.11
C GLY A 103 34.61 23.37 -14.65
N LYS A 104 33.32 23.58 -14.33
CA LYS A 104 32.76 23.29 -12.99
C LYS A 104 32.61 21.79 -12.68
N ARG A 105 32.87 20.89 -13.64
CA ARG A 105 32.79 19.44 -13.40
C ARG A 105 34.10 18.92 -12.81
N PRO A 106 34.05 18.08 -11.76
CA PRO A 106 35.23 17.63 -11.05
C PRO A 106 36.20 16.86 -11.97
N ASP A 107 37.49 16.90 -11.61
CA ASP A 107 38.56 16.14 -12.27
C ASP A 107 38.67 14.69 -11.78
N ARG A 108 37.89 14.36 -10.75
CA ARG A 108 37.62 12.99 -10.32
C ARG A 108 36.14 12.71 -10.48
N MET A 109 35.79 11.66 -11.21
CA MET A 109 34.40 11.28 -11.41
C MET A 109 34.29 9.76 -11.42
N THR A 110 33.24 9.23 -10.80
CA THR A 110 32.89 7.82 -10.89
C THR A 110 31.68 7.69 -11.80
N TRP A 111 31.84 6.95 -12.90
CA TRP A 111 30.74 6.62 -13.79
C TRP A 111 30.17 5.26 -13.39
N LEU A 112 28.88 5.21 -13.11
CA LEU A 112 28.18 3.98 -12.77
C LEU A 112 27.35 3.52 -13.96
N TYR A 113 27.60 2.29 -14.41
CA TYR A 113 26.79 1.60 -15.41
C TYR A 113 26.21 0.33 -14.79
N ILE A 114 24.90 0.14 -14.92
CA ILE A 114 24.24 -1.10 -14.49
C ILE A 114 24.26 -2.02 -15.70
N LYS A 115 25.01 -3.12 -15.60
CA LYS A 115 25.14 -4.13 -16.65
C LYS A 115 23.95 -5.06 -16.63
N ASP A 116 23.58 -5.52 -15.44
CA ASP A 116 22.39 -6.34 -15.19
C ASP A 116 21.74 -5.96 -13.86
N GLY A 117 20.41 -6.06 -13.81
CA GLY A 117 19.62 -5.71 -12.63
C GLY A 117 18.77 -4.46 -12.84
N VAL A 118 18.17 -3.99 -11.74
CA VAL A 118 17.16 -2.93 -11.78
C VAL A 118 17.77 -1.58 -11.41
N HIS A 119 17.37 -0.52 -12.12
CA HIS A 119 17.74 0.85 -11.76
C HIS A 119 16.97 1.31 -10.52
N VAL A 120 17.69 1.88 -9.56
CA VAL A 120 17.12 2.47 -8.33
C VAL A 120 17.26 3.99 -8.40
N PHE A 121 16.15 4.70 -8.21
CA PHE A 121 16.11 6.16 -8.20
C PHE A 121 15.79 6.66 -6.79
N GLU A 122 16.76 7.28 -6.12
CA GLU A 122 16.56 7.86 -4.78
C GLU A 122 15.85 9.21 -4.80
N LYS A 123 15.95 9.95 -5.91
CA LYS A 123 15.29 11.24 -6.09
C LYS A 123 13.92 11.04 -6.70
N ALA A 124 12.88 11.47 -5.99
CA ALA A 124 11.49 11.30 -6.41
C ALA A 124 11.20 11.83 -7.83
N ARG A 125 11.74 12.99 -8.21
CA ARG A 125 11.55 13.56 -9.56
C ARG A 125 12.11 12.66 -10.67
N ASP A 126 13.30 12.09 -10.46
CA ASP A 126 13.95 11.22 -11.42
C ASP A 126 13.24 9.87 -11.49
N GLY A 127 12.84 9.33 -10.34
CA GLY A 127 12.02 8.12 -10.24
C GLY A 127 10.68 8.23 -10.98
N VAL A 128 9.91 9.30 -10.73
CA VAL A 128 8.65 9.56 -11.44
C VAL A 128 8.87 9.68 -12.94
N LYS A 129 9.94 10.36 -13.37
CA LYS A 129 10.28 10.48 -14.80
C LYS A 129 10.59 9.11 -15.42
N ALA A 130 11.38 8.28 -14.74
CA ALA A 130 11.74 6.95 -15.21
C ALA A 130 10.51 6.01 -15.29
N LEU A 131 9.65 6.03 -14.28
CA LEU A 131 8.38 5.30 -14.26
C LEU A 131 7.47 5.74 -15.42
N LYS A 132 7.31 7.06 -15.63
CA LYS A 132 6.54 7.62 -16.75
C LYS A 132 7.12 7.26 -18.12
N GLN A 133 8.44 7.19 -18.24
CA GLN A 133 9.11 6.77 -19.46
C GLN A 133 8.86 5.29 -19.74
N LYS A 134 8.87 4.44 -18.71
CA LYS A 134 8.62 2.99 -18.83
C LYS A 134 7.18 2.69 -19.25
N VAL A 135 6.18 3.40 -18.72
CA VAL A 135 4.78 3.26 -19.18
C VAL A 135 4.52 3.88 -20.55
N GLY A 136 5.40 4.78 -21.03
CA GLY A 136 5.34 5.37 -22.36
C GLY A 136 4.01 6.05 -22.68
N ILE A 137 3.32 5.52 -23.70
CA ILE A 137 2.05 6.07 -24.21
C ILE A 137 0.91 5.98 -23.19
N TRP A 138 0.99 5.06 -22.20
CA TRP A 138 -0.07 4.84 -21.21
C TRP A 138 0.01 5.75 -19.99
N LYS A 139 0.96 6.71 -19.95
CA LYS A 139 1.21 7.61 -18.81
C LYS A 139 0.03 8.44 -18.31
N LYS A 140 -1.05 8.56 -19.09
CA LYS A 140 -2.28 9.31 -18.74
C LYS A 140 -3.47 8.41 -18.38
N ARG A 141 -3.34 7.09 -18.51
CA ARG A 141 -4.42 6.11 -18.28
C ARG A 141 -4.31 5.48 -16.89
N GLY A 142 -5.39 4.84 -16.46
CA GLY A 142 -5.43 4.09 -15.20
C GLY A 142 -5.51 4.97 -13.95
N ILE A 143 -5.35 4.36 -12.79
CA ILE A 143 -5.49 5.03 -11.49
C ILE A 143 -4.23 5.80 -11.10
N LYS A 144 -4.41 6.93 -10.43
CA LYS A 144 -3.30 7.67 -9.81
C LYS A 144 -2.90 6.96 -8.52
N VAL A 145 -1.69 6.42 -8.49
CA VAL A 145 -1.16 5.68 -7.33
C VAL A 145 -0.18 6.52 -6.51
N TYR A 146 0.26 7.64 -7.08
CA TYR A 146 1.21 8.57 -6.46
C TYR A 146 0.88 10.01 -6.82
N GLN A 147 0.86 10.87 -5.80
CA GLN A 147 0.95 12.32 -5.91
C GLN A 147 1.85 12.80 -4.78
N GLY A 148 2.88 13.58 -5.11
CA GLY A 148 3.84 14.04 -4.12
C GLY A 148 4.99 14.83 -4.72
N LYS A 149 6.15 14.76 -4.06
CA LYS A 149 7.35 15.45 -4.54
C LYS A 149 7.79 14.92 -5.90
N GLY A 150 8.11 15.81 -6.83
CA GLY A 150 8.51 15.42 -8.18
C GLY A 150 7.35 15.07 -9.12
N GLY A 151 6.09 15.15 -8.67
CA GLY A 151 4.89 15.08 -9.50
C GLY A 151 3.95 13.96 -9.11
N SER A 152 3.34 13.33 -10.11
CA SER A 152 2.35 12.26 -9.94
C SER A 152 2.66 11.08 -10.85
N PHE A 153 2.18 9.89 -10.49
CA PHE A 153 2.28 8.71 -11.34
C PHE A 153 0.93 7.97 -11.37
N ARG A 154 0.50 7.63 -12.59
CA ARG A 154 -0.67 6.80 -12.85
C ARG A 154 -0.22 5.41 -13.28
N LEU A 155 -0.80 4.38 -12.68
CA LEU A 155 -0.57 3.00 -13.05
C LEU A 155 -1.59 2.60 -14.14
N PRO A 156 -1.14 2.16 -15.34
CA PRO A 156 -2.04 1.75 -16.42
C PRO A 156 -2.95 0.57 -16.06
N TYR A 157 -4.12 0.50 -16.73
CA TYR A 157 -5.17 -0.51 -16.50
C TYR A 157 -4.65 -1.95 -16.54
N GLU A 158 -3.67 -2.24 -17.41
CA GLU A 158 -3.07 -3.55 -17.64
C GLU A 158 -2.24 -4.05 -16.45
N LEU A 159 -1.80 -3.13 -15.59
CA LEU A 159 -1.03 -3.41 -14.38
C LEU A 159 -1.90 -3.38 -13.12
N GLU A 160 -3.05 -2.69 -13.15
CA GLU A 160 -3.98 -2.64 -12.02
C GLU A 160 -4.48 -4.03 -11.60
N SER A 161 -4.65 -4.95 -12.56
CA SER A 161 -5.10 -6.33 -12.29
C SER A 161 -4.00 -7.27 -11.80
N LYS A 162 -2.79 -6.75 -11.57
CA LYS A 162 -1.65 -7.51 -11.03
C LYS A 162 -1.40 -7.25 -9.55
N GLY A 163 -2.41 -6.74 -8.84
CA GLY A 163 -2.39 -6.57 -7.39
C GLY A 163 -1.48 -5.45 -6.86
N PHE A 164 -1.90 -4.89 -5.72
CA PHE A 164 -1.15 -3.94 -4.93
C PHE A 164 -0.89 -4.48 -3.54
N LEU A 165 0.38 -4.39 -3.10
CA LEU A 165 0.77 -4.64 -1.72
C LEU A 165 1.32 -3.35 -1.11
N TYR A 166 0.72 -2.91 -0.02
CA TYR A 166 1.23 -1.83 0.81
C TYR A 166 1.85 -2.46 2.06
N LEU A 167 3.14 -2.23 2.28
CA LEU A 167 3.86 -2.83 3.39
C LEU A 167 4.51 -1.74 4.23
N GLY A 168 4.29 -1.78 5.54
CA GLY A 168 4.94 -0.85 6.46
C GLY A 168 4.48 -1.04 7.90
N SER A 169 5.39 -0.71 8.83
CA SER A 169 5.11 -0.67 10.27
C SER A 169 4.04 0.37 10.62
N ILE A 170 3.49 0.27 11.83
CA ILE A 170 2.53 1.25 12.35
C ILE A 170 3.15 2.67 12.29
N GLY A 171 2.38 3.65 11.84
CA GLY A 171 2.83 5.04 11.69
C GLY A 171 3.70 5.33 10.45
N SER A 172 4.13 4.31 9.70
CA SER A 172 5.01 4.51 8.51
C SER A 172 4.35 5.19 7.30
N GLY A 173 3.05 5.49 7.36
CA GLY A 173 2.31 6.13 6.28
C GLY A 173 1.70 5.17 5.25
N LYS A 174 1.62 3.86 5.56
CA LYS A 174 1.00 2.82 4.72
C LYS A 174 -0.38 3.23 4.19
N THR A 175 -1.34 3.47 5.09
CA THR A 175 -2.70 3.89 4.74
C THR A 175 -2.70 5.23 3.99
N ALA A 176 -1.91 6.21 4.43
CA ALA A 176 -1.77 7.51 3.77
C ALA A 176 -1.30 7.41 2.30
N SER A 177 -0.37 6.50 2.00
CA SER A 177 0.06 6.24 0.61
C SER A 177 -1.03 5.53 -0.22
N MET A 178 -1.79 4.63 0.42
CA MET A 178 -2.88 3.86 -0.21
C MET A 178 -4.05 4.75 -0.64
N LEU A 179 -4.36 5.79 0.13
CA LEU A 179 -5.49 6.70 -0.11
C LEU A 179 -5.49 7.36 -1.49
N HIS A 180 -4.33 7.60 -2.10
CA HIS A 180 -4.23 8.14 -3.47
C HIS A 180 -4.86 7.23 -4.51
N ALA A 181 -4.57 5.93 -4.39
CA ALA A 181 -5.13 4.93 -5.28
C ALA A 181 -6.64 4.79 -5.04
N ILE A 182 -7.08 4.76 -3.77
CA ILE A 182 -8.50 4.69 -3.40
C ILE A 182 -9.27 5.90 -3.92
N GLN A 183 -8.76 7.11 -3.73
CA GLN A 183 -9.36 8.34 -4.26
C GLN A 183 -9.52 8.25 -5.78
N SER A 184 -8.50 7.79 -6.49
CA SER A 184 -8.58 7.64 -7.94
C SER A 184 -9.51 6.52 -8.41
N ILE A 185 -9.75 5.49 -7.59
CA ILE A 185 -10.73 4.42 -7.84
C ILE A 185 -12.14 4.98 -7.71
N VAL A 186 -12.41 5.69 -6.61
CA VAL A 186 -13.69 6.35 -6.32
C VAL A 186 -14.01 7.41 -7.39
N GLU A 187 -13.08 8.31 -7.71
CA GLU A 187 -13.24 9.34 -8.76
C GLU A 187 -13.53 8.75 -10.15
N ARG A 188 -13.04 7.53 -10.43
CA ARG A 188 -13.27 6.83 -11.70
C ARG A 188 -14.63 6.12 -11.75
N GLY A 189 -15.30 5.97 -10.61
CA GLY A 189 -16.57 5.24 -10.51
C GLY A 189 -16.40 3.72 -10.57
N ASP A 190 -15.23 3.20 -10.21
CA ASP A 190 -15.02 1.75 -10.09
C ASP A 190 -15.80 1.19 -8.90
N LYS A 191 -16.19 -0.09 -8.96
CA LYS A 191 -16.77 -0.79 -7.80
C LYS A 191 -15.66 -1.18 -6.81
N ALA A 192 -15.91 -1.03 -5.51
CA ALA A 192 -14.96 -1.45 -4.49
C ALA A 192 -15.64 -2.04 -3.25
N VAL A 193 -15.12 -3.16 -2.77
CA VAL A 193 -15.34 -3.65 -1.40
C VAL A 193 -14.12 -3.26 -0.58
N ILE A 194 -14.35 -2.50 0.49
CA ILE A 194 -13.31 -1.96 1.37
C ILE A 194 -13.45 -2.62 2.74
N TYR A 195 -12.46 -3.40 3.13
CA TYR A 195 -12.31 -3.86 4.50
C TYR A 195 -11.57 -2.80 5.31
N ASP A 196 -12.28 -2.26 6.30
CA ASP A 196 -11.80 -1.20 7.17
C ASP A 196 -11.68 -1.67 8.62
N TYR A 197 -10.44 -1.96 9.00
CA TYR A 197 -10.12 -2.39 10.36
C TYR A 197 -10.06 -1.22 11.35
N LYS A 198 -9.60 -0.05 10.92
CA LYS A 198 -9.34 1.11 11.79
C LYS A 198 -10.50 2.09 11.87
N GLY A 199 -11.31 2.20 10.82
CA GLY A 199 -12.42 3.15 10.75
C GLY A 199 -12.12 4.38 9.89
N ASP A 200 -10.87 4.59 9.47
CA ASP A 200 -10.46 5.77 8.67
C ASP A 200 -11.21 5.83 7.33
N MET A 201 -11.42 4.68 6.69
CA MET A 201 -12.13 4.62 5.39
C MET A 201 -13.64 4.82 5.59
N THR A 202 -14.17 4.32 6.69
CA THR A 202 -15.57 4.49 7.10
C THR A 202 -15.85 5.97 7.34
N GLN A 203 -15.02 6.64 8.14
CA GLN A 203 -15.12 8.07 8.41
C GLN A 203 -15.10 8.92 7.14
N TRP A 204 -14.30 8.51 6.14
CA TRP A 204 -14.17 9.21 4.87
C TRP A 204 -15.32 8.92 3.89
N LEU A 205 -15.73 7.66 3.75
CA LEU A 205 -16.56 7.21 2.63
C LEU A 205 -18.01 6.92 3.01
N ALA A 206 -18.33 6.65 4.28
CA ALA A 206 -19.66 6.21 4.68
C ALA A 206 -20.75 7.28 4.50
N GLY A 207 -20.39 8.57 4.54
CA GLY A 207 -21.32 9.68 4.29
C GLY A 207 -21.60 9.94 2.81
N ARG A 208 -21.08 9.11 1.88
CA ARG A 208 -21.32 9.29 0.43
C ARG A 208 -22.59 8.57 -0.01
N ASP A 209 -23.30 9.19 -0.95
CA ASP A 209 -24.52 8.61 -1.54
C ASP A 209 -24.27 7.30 -2.30
N ASP A 210 -23.08 7.12 -2.88
CA ASP A 210 -22.67 5.92 -3.63
C ASP A 210 -21.98 4.86 -2.77
N ALA A 211 -22.01 5.01 -1.43
CA ALA A 211 -21.46 4.06 -0.48
C ALA A 211 -22.56 3.39 0.38
N SER A 212 -22.30 2.14 0.76
CA SER A 212 -23.06 1.39 1.77
C SER A 212 -22.10 0.84 2.82
N LEU A 213 -22.51 0.93 4.09
CA LEU A 213 -21.80 0.35 5.22
C LEU A 213 -22.47 -0.97 5.59
N ILE A 214 -21.67 -2.05 5.75
CA ILE A 214 -22.11 -3.35 6.25
C ILE A 214 -21.38 -3.61 7.56
N ALA A 215 -22.11 -3.45 8.66
CA ALA A 215 -21.59 -3.43 10.00
C ALA A 215 -22.69 -3.82 11.01
N PHE A 216 -22.61 -5.03 11.57
CA PHE A 216 -23.69 -5.54 12.44
C PHE A 216 -23.95 -4.65 13.67
N ALA A 217 -22.95 -3.89 14.13
CA ALA A 217 -22.99 -3.05 15.31
C ALA A 217 -23.28 -1.57 15.03
N ASP A 218 -23.54 -1.19 13.76
CA ASP A 218 -23.71 0.21 13.36
C ASP A 218 -25.16 0.51 12.94
N SER A 219 -25.74 1.60 13.46
CA SER A 219 -27.10 2.02 13.13
C SER A 219 -27.26 2.48 11.69
N ARG A 220 -26.17 2.87 11.01
CA ARG A 220 -26.18 3.25 9.58
C ARG A 220 -26.06 2.04 8.66
N SER A 221 -25.81 0.85 9.21
CA SER A 221 -25.56 -0.34 8.41
C SER A 221 -26.77 -0.70 7.56
N GLU A 222 -26.51 -1.01 6.30
CA GLU A 222 -27.44 -1.76 5.48
C GLU A 222 -27.43 -3.23 5.94
N ALA A 223 -28.60 -3.86 6.01
CA ALA A 223 -28.70 -5.27 6.35
C ALA A 223 -28.13 -6.14 5.23
N TRP A 224 -27.40 -7.21 5.57
CA TRP A 224 -27.01 -8.20 4.57
C TRP A 224 -28.19 -9.11 4.23
N HIS A 225 -28.66 -9.08 2.99
CA HIS A 225 -29.77 -9.88 2.50
C HIS A 225 -29.32 -11.31 2.14
N ILE A 226 -28.95 -12.09 3.16
CA ILE A 226 -28.33 -13.42 3.02
C ILE A 226 -29.09 -14.39 2.12
N ALA A 227 -30.43 -14.39 2.11
CA ALA A 227 -31.21 -15.31 1.28
C ALA A 227 -31.03 -15.13 -0.23
N LYS A 228 -30.66 -13.94 -0.69
CA LYS A 228 -30.36 -13.69 -2.12
C LYS A 228 -29.00 -14.23 -2.54
N ASP A 229 -28.07 -14.31 -1.59
CA ASP A 229 -26.73 -14.83 -1.80
C ASP A 229 -26.69 -16.35 -1.60
N ILE A 230 -27.37 -16.87 -0.57
CA ILE A 230 -27.42 -18.29 -0.21
C ILE A 230 -28.77 -18.87 -0.64
N HIS A 231 -28.95 -18.99 -1.95
CA HIS A 231 -30.25 -19.25 -2.56
C HIS A 231 -30.45 -20.68 -3.07
N ASN A 232 -29.51 -21.60 -2.81
CA ASN A 232 -29.62 -23.00 -3.23
C ASN A 232 -28.92 -23.96 -2.23
N PRO A 233 -29.25 -25.27 -2.28
CA PRO A 233 -28.70 -26.26 -1.34
C PRO A 233 -27.18 -26.40 -1.33
N LEU A 234 -26.49 -26.21 -2.46
CA LEU A 234 -25.04 -26.33 -2.50
C LEU A 234 -24.38 -25.15 -1.76
N LEU A 235 -24.94 -23.94 -1.91
CA LEU A 235 -24.47 -22.78 -1.14
C LEU A 235 -24.77 -22.90 0.34
N ALA A 236 -25.88 -23.56 0.72
CA ALA A 236 -26.17 -23.88 2.12
C ALA A 236 -25.11 -24.81 2.73
N ARG A 237 -24.66 -25.83 1.99
CA ARG A 237 -23.54 -26.70 2.41
C ARG A 237 -22.24 -25.91 2.58
N GLU A 238 -21.88 -25.07 1.61
CA GLU A 238 -20.66 -24.24 1.67
C GLU A 238 -20.69 -23.27 2.86
N LEU A 239 -21.85 -22.66 3.13
CA LEU A 239 -22.04 -21.81 4.29
C LEU A 239 -21.85 -22.63 5.58
N ALA A 240 -22.48 -23.79 5.71
CA ALA A 240 -22.33 -24.64 6.88
C ALA A 240 -20.87 -25.06 7.14
N GLN A 241 -20.10 -25.37 6.09
CA GLN A 241 -18.67 -25.66 6.18
C GLN A 241 -17.85 -24.45 6.67
N THR A 242 -18.24 -23.24 6.26
CA THR A 242 -17.56 -22.00 6.70
C THR A 242 -17.85 -21.70 8.18
N ILE A 243 -19.06 -22.01 8.64
CA ILE A 243 -19.55 -21.70 9.99
C ILE A 243 -19.02 -22.71 11.01
N ILE A 244 -19.19 -23.99 10.74
CA ILE A 244 -18.86 -25.07 11.68
C ILE A 244 -17.43 -25.53 11.38
N LYS A 245 -16.51 -25.08 12.25
CA LYS A 245 -15.09 -25.44 12.20
C LYS A 245 -14.88 -26.94 12.44
N GLU A 246 -13.72 -27.43 12.03
CA GLU A 246 -13.32 -28.81 12.30
C GLU A 246 -13.24 -29.06 13.80
N THR A 247 -13.77 -30.20 14.21
CA THR A 247 -13.72 -30.72 15.57
C THR A 247 -12.60 -31.74 15.69
N SER A 248 -12.12 -32.01 16.91
CA SER A 248 -11.12 -33.05 17.18
C SER A 248 -11.54 -34.42 16.64
N GLU A 249 -12.83 -34.73 16.77
CA GLU A 249 -13.46 -35.90 16.15
C GLU A 249 -14.30 -35.44 14.95
N PRO A 250 -13.87 -35.72 13.70
CA PRO A 250 -14.49 -35.15 12.49
C PRO A 250 -15.98 -35.47 12.34
N VAL A 251 -16.42 -36.63 12.83
CA VAL A 251 -17.81 -37.10 12.75
C VAL A 251 -18.78 -36.09 13.36
N TRP A 252 -18.42 -35.41 14.46
CA TRP A 252 -19.32 -34.43 15.09
C TRP A 252 -19.44 -33.17 14.24
N GLY A 253 -18.32 -32.64 13.74
CA GLY A 253 -18.29 -31.49 12.85
C GLY A 253 -19.05 -31.75 11.56
N ASP A 254 -18.84 -32.90 10.93
CA ASP A 254 -19.48 -33.26 9.66
C ASP A 254 -20.99 -33.45 9.80
N ASN A 255 -21.44 -34.16 10.85
CA ASN A 255 -22.86 -34.30 11.14
C ASN A 255 -23.51 -32.94 11.47
N ALA A 256 -22.81 -32.08 12.21
CA ALA A 256 -23.33 -30.75 12.54
C ALA A 256 -23.44 -29.86 11.29
N ARG A 257 -22.45 -29.91 10.38
CA ARG A 257 -22.52 -29.24 9.07
C ARG A 257 -23.70 -29.73 8.24
N ASP A 258 -23.94 -31.05 8.21
CA ASP A 258 -25.06 -31.62 7.45
C ASP A 258 -26.41 -31.21 8.04
N VAL A 259 -26.54 -31.15 9.37
CA VAL A 259 -27.76 -30.64 10.04
C VAL A 259 -27.98 -29.16 9.75
N LEU A 260 -26.95 -28.32 9.88
CA LEU A 260 -27.06 -26.88 9.57
C LEU A 260 -27.39 -26.65 8.10
N SER A 261 -26.76 -27.38 7.18
CA SER A 261 -27.10 -27.34 5.75
C SER A 261 -28.55 -27.70 5.53
N GLY A 262 -29.04 -28.80 6.12
CA GLY A 262 -30.44 -29.19 6.02
C GLY A 262 -31.41 -28.13 6.55
N ALA A 263 -31.05 -27.47 7.66
CA ALA A 263 -31.86 -26.39 8.24
C ALA A 263 -31.97 -25.20 7.28
N LEU A 264 -30.86 -24.80 6.65
CA LEU A 264 -30.83 -23.75 5.63
C LEU A 264 -31.57 -24.17 4.36
N GLU A 265 -31.41 -25.41 3.90
CA GLU A 265 -32.13 -25.98 2.76
C GLU A 265 -33.65 -25.96 2.97
N TYR A 266 -34.10 -26.26 4.20
CA TYR A 266 -35.51 -26.16 4.56
C TYR A 266 -36.03 -24.72 4.45
N LEU A 267 -35.27 -23.73 4.91
CA LEU A 267 -35.63 -22.33 4.78
C LEU A 267 -35.60 -21.85 3.32
N ILE A 268 -34.64 -22.29 2.52
CA ILE A 268 -34.58 -22.01 1.08
C ILE A 268 -35.83 -22.56 0.38
N ALA A 269 -36.25 -23.78 0.71
CA ALA A 269 -37.40 -24.42 0.09
C ALA A 269 -38.75 -23.80 0.52
N THR A 270 -38.87 -23.38 1.78
CA THR A 270 -40.14 -22.89 2.35
C THR A 270 -40.30 -21.37 2.32
N LYS A 271 -39.20 -20.63 2.30
CA LYS A 271 -39.13 -19.16 2.31
C LYS A 271 -38.10 -18.66 1.27
N PRO A 272 -38.26 -18.99 -0.02
CA PRO A 272 -37.29 -18.65 -1.05
C PRO A 272 -37.07 -17.13 -1.14
N ASN A 273 -35.81 -16.69 -1.07
CA ASN A 273 -35.39 -15.29 -1.05
C ASN A 273 -35.98 -14.43 0.08
N GLN A 274 -36.62 -15.02 1.09
CA GLN A 274 -37.29 -14.29 2.18
C GLN A 274 -36.76 -14.65 3.56
N TRP A 275 -36.03 -15.76 3.68
CA TRP A 275 -35.43 -16.14 4.94
C TRP A 275 -34.30 -15.18 5.36
N GLY A 276 -34.00 -15.13 6.65
CA GLY A 276 -32.89 -14.35 7.18
C GLY A 276 -32.30 -14.96 8.45
N PHE A 277 -31.56 -14.15 9.20
CA PHE A 277 -30.85 -14.62 10.39
C PHE A 277 -31.81 -15.03 11.50
N GLN A 278 -32.92 -14.28 11.67
CA GLN A 278 -33.96 -14.60 12.64
C GLN A 278 -34.58 -15.97 12.38
N ASP A 279 -34.87 -16.29 11.11
CA ASP A 279 -35.43 -17.60 10.75
C ASP A 279 -34.49 -18.77 11.08
N VAL A 280 -33.19 -18.59 10.85
CA VAL A 280 -32.18 -19.61 11.19
C VAL A 280 -32.09 -19.78 12.70
N SER A 281 -31.99 -18.66 13.43
CA SER A 281 -31.95 -18.64 14.90
C SER A 281 -33.15 -19.38 15.49
N GLU A 282 -34.38 -18.97 15.13
CA GLU A 282 -35.62 -19.59 15.61
C GLU A 282 -35.71 -21.08 15.27
N LEU A 283 -35.23 -21.49 14.10
CA LEU A 283 -35.21 -22.89 13.70
C LEU A 283 -34.26 -23.72 14.57
N LEU A 284 -33.08 -23.20 14.90
CA LEU A 284 -32.07 -23.88 15.73
C LEU A 284 -32.42 -23.89 17.23
N TYR A 285 -33.31 -22.99 17.68
CA TYR A 285 -33.88 -23.01 19.03
C TYR A 285 -34.92 -24.12 19.23
N GLN A 286 -35.48 -24.69 18.17
CA GLN A 286 -36.50 -25.74 18.29
C GLN A 286 -35.92 -27.03 18.86
N ASP A 287 -36.81 -27.88 19.37
CA ASP A 287 -36.44 -29.23 19.79
C ASP A 287 -35.89 -30.04 18.60
N ARG A 288 -34.90 -30.89 18.88
CA ARG A 288 -34.22 -31.72 17.88
C ARG A 288 -35.21 -32.54 17.04
N GLN A 289 -36.29 -33.06 17.63
CA GLN A 289 -37.31 -33.84 16.91
C GLN A 289 -38.16 -32.97 15.97
N ALA A 290 -38.41 -31.71 16.34
CA ALA A 290 -39.11 -30.76 15.48
C ALA A 290 -38.27 -30.39 14.25
N ILE A 291 -36.96 -30.17 14.45
CA ILE A 291 -36.02 -29.95 13.35
C ILE A 291 -35.98 -31.19 12.45
N ALA A 292 -35.83 -32.39 13.03
CA ALA A 292 -35.82 -33.64 12.27
C ALA A 292 -37.08 -33.80 11.40
N LYS A 293 -38.27 -33.48 11.93
CA LYS A 293 -39.54 -33.51 11.18
C LYS A 293 -39.51 -32.57 9.99
N LYS A 294 -38.99 -31.35 10.14
CA LYS A 294 -38.82 -30.37 9.05
C LYS A 294 -37.81 -30.84 8.00
N LEU A 295 -36.70 -31.42 8.42
CA LEU A 295 -35.71 -31.98 7.48
C LEU A 295 -36.29 -33.15 6.68
N LYS A 296 -37.17 -33.98 7.27
CA LYS A 296 -37.88 -35.04 6.55
C LYS A 296 -38.81 -34.50 5.47
N THR A 297 -39.45 -33.34 5.65
CA THR A 297 -40.37 -32.80 4.62
C THR A 297 -39.67 -32.44 3.32
N ILE A 298 -38.36 -32.16 3.38
CA ILE A 298 -37.51 -31.90 2.21
C ILE A 298 -36.64 -33.11 1.84
N GLY A 299 -36.80 -34.25 2.51
CA GLY A 299 -36.04 -35.46 2.25
C GLY A 299 -34.55 -35.38 2.62
N HIS A 300 -34.14 -34.47 3.51
CA HIS A 300 -32.73 -34.28 3.85
C HIS A 300 -32.21 -35.37 4.81
N GLY A 301 -31.09 -36.00 4.46
CA GLY A 301 -30.54 -37.16 5.17
C GLY A 301 -30.20 -36.92 6.65
N ALA A 302 -29.74 -35.71 7.00
CA ALA A 302 -29.47 -35.30 8.38
C ALA A 302 -30.65 -35.54 9.33
N ALA A 303 -31.88 -35.59 8.84
CA ALA A 303 -33.03 -35.97 9.63
C ALA A 303 -32.80 -37.29 10.37
N ASN A 304 -32.20 -38.31 9.74
CA ASN A 304 -31.95 -39.62 10.35
C ASN A 304 -30.85 -39.57 11.42
N THR A 305 -29.93 -38.61 11.31
CA THR A 305 -28.85 -38.37 12.29
C THR A 305 -29.44 -37.83 13.59
N ILE A 306 -30.42 -36.93 13.49
CA ILE A 306 -31.01 -36.25 14.64
C ILE A 306 -32.38 -36.81 15.05
N ASP A 307 -33.02 -37.68 14.28
CA ASP A 307 -34.25 -38.37 14.65
C ASP A 307 -33.95 -39.63 15.47
N LYS A 308 -33.57 -39.40 16.73
CA LYS A 308 -33.26 -40.44 17.73
C LYS A 308 -34.07 -40.20 19.00
N PRO A 309 -34.20 -41.18 19.92
CA PRO A 309 -34.77 -40.97 21.25
C PRO A 309 -34.19 -39.72 21.94
N LYS A 310 -34.99 -39.04 22.77
CA LYS A 310 -34.63 -37.72 23.32
C LYS A 310 -33.33 -37.74 24.15
N ASP A 311 -33.06 -38.86 24.80
CA ASP A 311 -31.89 -39.14 25.63
C ASP A 311 -30.66 -39.63 24.85
N ASP A 312 -30.76 -39.78 23.51
CA ASP A 312 -29.63 -40.16 22.66
C ASP A 312 -28.49 -39.14 22.74
N LYS A 313 -27.37 -39.57 23.33
CA LYS A 313 -26.20 -38.72 23.57
C LYS A 313 -25.54 -38.25 22.27
N GLY A 314 -25.50 -39.10 21.24
CA GLY A 314 -24.85 -38.78 19.97
C GLY A 314 -25.58 -37.66 19.23
N ALA A 315 -26.90 -37.80 19.07
CA ALA A 315 -27.73 -36.82 18.41
C ALA A 315 -27.81 -35.49 19.19
N ASN A 316 -27.80 -35.53 20.53
CA ASN A 316 -27.73 -34.33 21.37
C ASN A 316 -26.35 -33.64 21.27
N SER A 317 -25.26 -34.41 21.15
CA SER A 317 -23.91 -33.87 20.92
C SER A 317 -23.80 -33.17 19.56
N VAL A 318 -24.37 -33.76 18.50
CA VAL A 318 -24.45 -33.12 17.17
C VAL A 318 -25.17 -31.77 17.26
N MET A 319 -26.34 -31.71 17.91
CA MET A 319 -27.08 -30.44 18.07
C MET A 319 -26.32 -29.42 18.94
N SER A 320 -25.57 -29.87 19.94
CA SER A 320 -24.71 -29.01 20.75
C SER A 320 -23.60 -28.39 19.91
N THR A 321 -22.98 -29.18 19.02
CA THR A 321 -22.00 -28.70 18.03
C THR A 321 -22.62 -27.70 17.06
N VAL A 322 -23.83 -27.96 16.55
CA VAL A 322 -24.57 -27.00 15.68
C VAL A 322 -24.76 -25.67 16.41
N ARG A 323 -25.32 -25.68 17.62
CA ARG A 323 -25.55 -24.46 18.41
C ARG A 323 -24.26 -23.71 18.72
N SER A 324 -23.21 -24.44 19.11
CA SER A 324 -21.89 -23.85 19.39
C SER A 324 -21.22 -23.25 18.16
N GLY A 325 -21.52 -23.73 16.95
CA GLY A 325 -20.99 -23.15 15.71
C GLY A 325 -21.85 -22.01 15.16
N ALA A 326 -23.17 -22.08 15.37
CA ALA A 326 -24.17 -21.25 14.71
C ALA A 326 -24.74 -20.10 15.59
N TRP A 327 -24.26 -19.91 16.83
CA TRP A 327 -24.69 -18.83 17.75
C TRP A 327 -24.70 -17.42 17.13
N ILE A 328 -23.85 -17.20 16.14
CA ILE A 328 -23.73 -15.95 15.38
C ILE A 328 -25.01 -15.56 14.64
N PHE A 329 -25.85 -16.54 14.23
CA PHE A 329 -27.16 -16.24 13.66
C PHE A 329 -28.04 -15.51 14.68
N ASP A 330 -27.89 -15.75 15.98
CA ASP A 330 -28.66 -15.06 17.02
C ASP A 330 -28.27 -13.58 17.12
N ILE A 331 -26.98 -13.27 16.94
CA ILE A 331 -26.51 -11.88 16.95
C ILE A 331 -26.95 -11.16 15.68
N LEU A 332 -26.79 -11.79 14.52
CA LEU A 332 -27.21 -11.19 13.25
C LEU A 332 -28.74 -11.12 13.13
N ALA A 333 -29.47 -11.97 13.84
CA ALA A 333 -30.92 -11.88 13.98
C ALA A 333 -31.33 -10.61 14.75
N LYS A 334 -30.62 -10.26 15.84
CA LYS A 334 -30.82 -8.97 16.52
C LYS A 334 -30.42 -7.78 15.64
N ALA A 335 -29.32 -7.91 14.90
CA ALA A 335 -28.83 -6.83 14.05
C ALA A 335 -29.75 -6.53 12.86
N TRP A 336 -30.19 -7.57 12.15
CA TRP A 336 -30.80 -7.45 10.82
C TRP A 336 -32.07 -8.28 10.61
N GLY A 337 -32.42 -9.16 11.54
CA GLY A 337 -33.63 -9.97 11.50
C GLY A 337 -33.77 -10.79 10.21
N ASN A 338 -34.92 -10.64 9.56
CA ASN A 338 -35.21 -11.14 8.22
C ASN A 338 -35.35 -9.96 7.25
N PRO A 339 -34.24 -9.47 6.66
CA PRO A 339 -34.28 -8.26 5.86
C PRO A 339 -35.08 -8.47 4.56
N SER A 340 -36.02 -7.57 4.28
CA SER A 340 -36.79 -7.54 3.02
C SER A 340 -36.08 -6.79 1.89
N SER A 341 -35.07 -5.99 2.25
CA SER A 341 -34.18 -5.25 1.36
C SER A 341 -32.82 -5.14 2.02
N GLY A 342 -31.78 -4.86 1.24
CA GLY A 342 -30.42 -4.72 1.75
C GLY A 342 -29.38 -5.21 0.75
N PHE A 343 -28.15 -5.29 1.24
CA PHE A 343 -27.00 -5.62 0.42
C PHE A 343 -27.02 -7.11 0.05
N SER A 344 -26.80 -7.42 -1.23
CA SER A 344 -26.51 -8.78 -1.71
C SER A 344 -25.22 -8.72 -2.50
N VAL A 345 -24.26 -9.56 -2.12
CA VAL A 345 -22.96 -9.69 -2.79
C VAL A 345 -23.17 -10.07 -4.26
N ARG A 346 -24.06 -11.04 -4.51
CA ARG A 346 -24.36 -11.57 -5.83
C ARG A 346 -25.01 -10.53 -6.74
N GLU A 347 -26.04 -9.83 -6.25
CA GLU A 347 -26.72 -8.79 -7.02
C GLU A 347 -25.76 -7.62 -7.30
N TRP A 348 -25.05 -7.14 -6.28
CA TRP A 348 -24.09 -6.04 -6.41
C TRP A 348 -22.94 -6.35 -7.40
N LEU A 349 -22.42 -7.58 -7.39
CA LEU A 349 -21.37 -7.99 -8.34
C LEU A 349 -21.86 -8.02 -9.78
N LYS A 350 -23.09 -8.50 -10.01
CA LYS A 350 -23.70 -8.67 -11.34
C LYS A 350 -24.23 -7.38 -11.93
N ASP A 351 -24.64 -6.44 -11.08
CA ASP A 351 -25.03 -5.11 -11.51
C ASP A 351 -23.81 -4.35 -12.07
N GLU A 352 -23.90 -3.91 -13.31
CA GLU A 352 -22.84 -3.12 -13.95
C GLU A 352 -22.85 -1.66 -13.48
N ASN A 353 -24.00 -1.15 -13.03
CA ASN A 353 -24.20 0.22 -12.61
C ASN A 353 -25.01 0.32 -11.30
N PRO A 354 -24.54 -0.27 -10.19
CA PRO A 354 -25.22 -0.15 -8.92
C PRO A 354 -25.17 1.29 -8.42
N ASP A 355 -26.24 1.72 -7.75
CA ASP A 355 -26.29 2.99 -7.04
C ASP A 355 -25.18 3.06 -5.98
N LYS A 356 -24.96 1.94 -5.28
CA LYS A 356 -23.95 1.76 -4.24
C LYS A 356 -22.71 1.09 -4.83
N ARG A 357 -21.74 1.89 -5.29
CA ARG A 357 -20.48 1.38 -5.87
C ARG A 357 -19.45 0.98 -4.83
N ILE A 358 -19.49 1.59 -3.66
CA ILE A 358 -18.54 1.36 -2.57
C ILE A 358 -19.23 0.60 -1.43
N ILE A 359 -18.72 -0.58 -1.10
CA ILE A 359 -19.19 -1.37 0.04
C ILE A 359 -18.11 -1.36 1.10
N ILE A 360 -18.44 -0.86 2.29
CA ILE A 360 -17.51 -0.78 3.41
C ILE A 360 -17.86 -1.89 4.40
N LEU A 361 -16.89 -2.75 4.68
CA LEU A 361 -16.98 -3.83 5.66
C LEU A 361 -16.17 -3.42 6.90
N ARG A 362 -16.87 -3.10 7.99
CA ARG A 362 -16.26 -2.62 9.23
C ARG A 362 -15.93 -3.78 10.17
N ASN A 363 -14.72 -3.77 10.74
CA ASN A 363 -14.35 -4.65 11.86
C ASN A 363 -14.51 -3.91 13.19
N TYR A 364 -15.07 -4.56 14.21
CA TYR A 364 -15.10 -4.05 15.58
C TYR A 364 -14.11 -4.85 16.43
N PRO A 365 -12.91 -4.30 16.72
CA PRO A 365 -11.88 -5.03 17.47
C PRO A 365 -12.35 -5.54 18.84
N GLU A 366 -13.22 -4.77 19.51
CA GLU A 366 -13.81 -5.13 20.82
C GLU A 366 -14.71 -6.37 20.74
N ILE A 367 -15.36 -6.61 19.59
CA ILE A 367 -16.27 -7.73 19.36
C ILE A 367 -15.78 -8.54 18.14
N SER A 368 -14.48 -8.79 18.10
CA SER A 368 -13.79 -9.34 16.94
C SER A 368 -14.30 -10.72 16.51
N ALA A 369 -14.85 -11.53 17.42
CA ALA A 369 -15.40 -12.85 17.07
C ALA A 369 -16.57 -12.74 16.07
N VAL A 370 -17.49 -11.80 16.31
CA VAL A 370 -18.66 -11.56 15.45
C VAL A 370 -18.22 -10.93 14.13
N SER A 371 -17.39 -9.88 14.19
CA SER A 371 -16.84 -9.23 13.00
C SER A 371 -16.09 -10.21 12.11
N ASN A 372 -15.17 -10.99 12.67
CA ASN A 372 -14.39 -11.96 11.90
C ASN A 372 -15.31 -12.99 11.24
N TRP A 373 -16.35 -13.44 11.92
CA TRP A 373 -17.27 -14.39 11.31
C TRP A 373 -18.01 -13.79 10.11
N LEU A 374 -18.61 -12.60 10.29
CA LEU A 374 -19.35 -11.90 9.23
C LEU A 374 -18.44 -11.63 8.03
N LEU A 375 -17.24 -11.11 8.28
CA LEU A 375 -16.24 -10.84 7.26
C LEU A 375 -15.82 -12.11 6.52
N CYS A 376 -15.57 -13.20 7.24
CA CYS A 376 -15.19 -14.47 6.63
C CYS A 376 -16.22 -14.92 5.59
N ILE A 377 -17.51 -14.86 5.96
CA ILE A 377 -18.59 -15.34 5.10
C ILE A 377 -18.86 -14.41 3.93
N ILE A 378 -18.94 -13.10 4.17
CA ILE A 378 -19.12 -12.13 3.09
C ILE A 378 -17.97 -12.23 2.09
N PHE A 379 -16.71 -12.32 2.55
CA PHE A 379 -15.57 -12.48 1.64
C PHE A 379 -15.57 -13.84 0.93
N ASN A 380 -15.90 -14.93 1.63
CA ASN A 380 -15.96 -16.25 1.00
C ASN A 380 -17.04 -16.31 -0.10
N GLN A 381 -18.18 -15.67 0.14
CA GLN A 381 -19.25 -15.50 -0.86
C GLN A 381 -18.80 -14.60 -2.01
N LEU A 382 -18.22 -13.43 -1.73
CA LEU A 382 -17.66 -12.50 -2.71
C LEU A 382 -16.69 -13.19 -3.64
N PHE A 383 -15.74 -13.94 -3.10
CA PHE A 383 -14.73 -14.64 -3.88
C PHE A 383 -15.34 -15.77 -4.71
N GLY A 384 -16.30 -16.52 -4.18
CA GLY A 384 -17.03 -17.54 -4.94
C GLY A 384 -17.79 -16.97 -6.14
N GLU A 385 -18.51 -15.87 -5.94
CA GLU A 385 -19.25 -15.19 -7.02
C GLU A 385 -18.29 -14.58 -8.05
N VAL A 386 -17.16 -14.00 -7.61
CA VAL A 386 -16.12 -13.47 -8.50
C VAL A 386 -15.53 -14.56 -9.39
N LEU A 387 -15.21 -15.73 -8.83
CA LEU A 387 -14.69 -16.87 -9.57
C LEU A 387 -15.69 -17.37 -10.63
N SER A 388 -16.98 -17.21 -10.35
CA SER A 388 -18.09 -17.58 -11.24
C SER A 388 -18.39 -16.54 -12.35
N LEU A 389 -17.77 -15.36 -12.31
CA LEU A 389 -17.98 -14.34 -13.34
C LEU A 389 -17.42 -14.76 -14.71
N LYS A 390 -17.94 -14.19 -15.78
CA LYS A 390 -17.31 -14.27 -17.11
C LYS A 390 -16.09 -13.36 -17.18
N ASP A 391 -15.09 -13.77 -17.96
CA ASP A 391 -13.91 -12.96 -18.20
C ASP A 391 -14.28 -11.61 -18.83
N SER A 392 -13.65 -10.53 -18.36
CA SER A 392 -13.88 -9.18 -18.87
C SER A 392 -12.64 -8.32 -18.70
N LYS A 393 -12.24 -7.66 -19.78
CA LYS A 393 -11.14 -6.68 -19.78
C LYS A 393 -11.58 -5.30 -19.28
N GLU A 394 -12.88 -5.04 -19.25
CA GLU A 394 -13.46 -3.74 -18.90
C GLU A 394 -13.94 -3.69 -17.45
N ARG A 395 -14.30 -4.84 -16.86
CA ARG A 395 -14.73 -4.91 -15.47
C ARG A 395 -13.63 -4.44 -14.52
N ARG A 396 -14.03 -3.57 -13.58
CA ARG A 396 -13.18 -2.98 -12.54
C ARG A 396 -13.86 -3.09 -11.19
N ILE A 397 -13.52 -4.15 -10.47
CA ILE A 397 -13.96 -4.38 -9.09
C ILE A 397 -12.72 -4.53 -8.22
N TRP A 398 -12.68 -3.78 -7.12
CA TRP A 398 -11.57 -3.79 -6.18
C TRP A 398 -11.95 -4.44 -4.86
N ALA A 399 -11.09 -5.30 -4.34
CA ALA A 399 -11.02 -5.63 -2.93
C ALA A 399 -9.88 -4.82 -2.31
N ILE A 400 -10.24 -3.82 -1.51
CA ILE A 400 -9.29 -2.99 -0.76
C ILE A 400 -9.31 -3.49 0.68
N ILE A 401 -8.16 -3.93 1.16
CA ILE A 401 -8.00 -4.55 2.47
C ILE A 401 -6.92 -3.77 3.22
N ASP A 402 -7.29 -2.91 4.16
CA ASP A 402 -6.31 -2.04 4.87
C ASP A 402 -5.28 -2.85 5.66
N GLU A 403 -5.72 -3.94 6.31
CA GLU A 403 -4.83 -4.83 7.06
C GLU A 403 -5.20 -6.32 6.87
N LEU A 404 -4.58 -6.97 5.89
CA LEU A 404 -4.86 -8.36 5.54
C LEU A 404 -4.59 -9.34 6.70
N ALA A 405 -3.59 -9.05 7.55
CA ALA A 405 -3.25 -9.93 8.67
C ALA A 405 -4.32 -9.96 9.78
N THR A 406 -5.25 -8.99 9.81
CA THR A 406 -6.36 -8.96 10.77
C THR A 406 -7.58 -9.74 10.30
N LEU A 407 -7.70 -10.01 8.99
CA LEU A 407 -8.80 -10.81 8.47
C LEU A 407 -8.68 -12.27 8.94
N PRO A 408 -9.81 -12.95 9.20
CA PRO A 408 -9.83 -14.40 9.40
C PRO A 408 -9.26 -15.12 8.16
N LYS A 409 -8.82 -16.38 8.34
CA LYS A 409 -8.42 -17.21 7.20
C LYS A 409 -9.65 -17.51 6.33
N ILE A 410 -9.77 -16.80 5.21
CA ILE A 410 -10.85 -16.99 4.25
C ILE A 410 -10.48 -18.17 3.32
N PRO A 411 -11.30 -19.23 3.22
CA PRO A 411 -10.97 -20.43 2.44
C PRO A 411 -10.62 -20.15 0.97
N ARG A 412 -11.45 -19.36 0.27
CA ARG A 412 -11.28 -19.08 -1.17
C ARG A 412 -10.32 -17.94 -1.50
N PHE A 413 -9.62 -17.36 -0.52
CA PHE A 413 -8.79 -16.19 -0.76
C PHE A 413 -7.63 -16.45 -1.73
N GLU A 414 -6.88 -17.54 -1.51
CA GLU A 414 -5.73 -17.90 -2.36
C GLU A 414 -6.17 -18.18 -3.80
N GLU A 415 -7.19 -19.01 -3.99
CA GLU A 415 -7.75 -19.33 -5.31
C GLU A 415 -8.23 -18.07 -6.03
N CYS A 416 -8.97 -17.20 -5.33
CA CYS A 416 -9.46 -15.95 -5.90
C CYS A 416 -8.32 -15.00 -6.28
N LEU A 417 -7.29 -14.89 -5.44
CA LEU A 417 -6.13 -14.04 -5.72
C LEU A 417 -5.42 -14.45 -7.02
N VAL A 418 -5.36 -15.75 -7.32
CA VAL A 418 -4.73 -16.28 -8.53
C VAL A 418 -5.65 -16.18 -9.76
N ALA A 419 -6.91 -16.58 -9.64
CA ALA A 419 -7.79 -16.78 -10.80
C ALA A 419 -8.67 -15.56 -11.17
N SER A 420 -8.76 -14.54 -10.31
CA SER A 420 -9.71 -13.44 -10.52
C SER A 420 -9.24 -12.35 -11.50
N ARG A 421 -7.98 -12.40 -11.94
CA ARG A 421 -7.40 -11.39 -12.84
C ARG A 421 -8.13 -11.26 -14.18
N SER A 422 -8.50 -12.38 -14.81
CA SER A 422 -9.23 -12.37 -16.09
C SER A 422 -10.69 -11.92 -15.92
N LYS A 423 -11.22 -12.01 -14.69
CA LYS A 423 -12.57 -11.58 -14.31
C LYS A 423 -12.70 -10.06 -14.16
N GLY A 424 -11.58 -9.34 -14.08
CA GLY A 424 -11.55 -7.91 -13.81
C GLY A 424 -11.66 -7.56 -12.31
N PHE A 425 -11.38 -8.52 -11.44
CA PHE A 425 -11.24 -8.30 -9.99
C PHE A 425 -9.78 -7.94 -9.66
N ARG A 426 -9.59 -7.06 -8.68
CA ARG A 426 -8.28 -6.48 -8.35
C ARG A 426 -8.11 -6.43 -6.84
N PHE A 427 -6.94 -6.84 -6.36
CA PHE A 427 -6.62 -6.79 -4.94
C PHE A 427 -5.70 -5.61 -4.61
N MET A 428 -6.02 -4.95 -3.50
CA MET A 428 -5.18 -3.94 -2.87
C MET A 428 -5.11 -4.27 -1.39
N CYS A 429 -3.95 -4.74 -0.92
CA CYS A 429 -3.80 -5.25 0.44
C CYS A 429 -2.71 -4.50 1.18
N GLY A 430 -2.99 -4.09 2.42
CA GLY A 430 -2.00 -3.64 3.38
C GLY A 430 -1.56 -4.78 4.30
N ILE A 431 -0.26 -4.84 4.60
CA ILE A 431 0.31 -5.69 5.66
C ILE A 431 1.36 -4.93 6.46
N GLN A 432 1.63 -5.34 7.70
CA GLN A 432 2.68 -4.73 8.52
C GLN A 432 4.03 -5.42 8.35
N ASN A 433 4.03 -6.75 8.42
CA ASN A 433 5.21 -7.60 8.34
C ASN A 433 4.86 -8.93 7.66
N PHE A 434 5.87 -9.70 7.28
CA PHE A 434 5.67 -11.00 6.66
C PHE A 434 5.37 -12.12 7.66
N CYS A 435 5.86 -12.02 8.90
CA CYS A 435 5.67 -13.04 9.93
C CYS A 435 4.20 -13.30 10.25
N SER A 436 3.40 -12.25 10.45
CA SER A 436 1.96 -12.38 10.74
C SER A 436 1.19 -13.09 9.62
N MET A 437 1.64 -12.95 8.37
CA MET A 437 1.05 -13.67 7.24
C MET A 437 1.46 -15.14 7.22
N ARG A 438 2.72 -15.45 7.55
CA ARG A 438 3.22 -16.83 7.65
C ARG A 438 2.56 -17.60 8.79
N GLU A 439 2.30 -16.96 9.94
CA GLU A 439 1.57 -17.58 11.05
C GLU A 439 0.13 -17.91 10.67
N ARG A 440 -0.55 -17.02 9.94
CA ARG A 440 -1.96 -17.18 9.58
C ARG A 440 -2.19 -18.18 8.44
N TYR A 441 -1.37 -18.14 7.40
CA TYR A 441 -1.56 -18.94 6.18
C TYR A 441 -0.56 -20.08 6.02
N GLY A 442 0.50 -20.12 6.83
CA GLY A 442 1.66 -20.99 6.61
C GLY A 442 2.67 -20.36 5.63
N ALA A 443 3.93 -20.78 5.74
CA ALA A 443 5.03 -20.17 4.97
C ALA A 443 4.85 -20.25 3.45
N ASN A 444 4.41 -21.41 2.93
CA ASN A 444 4.26 -21.64 1.49
C ASN A 444 3.13 -20.79 0.89
N ILE A 445 1.95 -20.81 1.52
CA ILE A 445 0.79 -20.05 1.03
C ILE A 445 1.04 -18.54 1.16
N ALA A 446 1.67 -18.10 2.25
CA ALA A 446 2.05 -16.69 2.40
C ALA A 446 2.97 -16.24 1.26
N GLN A 447 3.98 -17.04 0.89
CA GLN A 447 4.85 -16.75 -0.25
C GLN A 447 4.07 -16.68 -1.58
N THR A 448 3.15 -17.63 -1.80
CA THR A 448 2.25 -17.60 -2.96
C THR A 448 1.46 -16.30 -3.02
N ILE A 449 0.83 -15.89 -1.90
CA ILE A 449 0.07 -14.65 -1.79
C ILE A 449 0.94 -13.44 -2.17
N PHE A 450 2.16 -13.34 -1.64
CA PHE A 450 3.06 -12.22 -1.96
C PHE A 450 3.51 -12.16 -3.42
N SER A 451 3.66 -13.32 -4.06
CA SER A 451 4.05 -13.40 -5.47
C SER A 451 2.98 -12.83 -6.41
N GLN A 452 1.71 -12.79 -5.99
CA GLN A 452 0.61 -12.27 -6.82
C GLN A 452 0.60 -10.75 -6.91
N PHE A 453 1.24 -10.04 -5.97
CA PHE A 453 1.28 -8.58 -5.95
C PHE A 453 2.51 -8.05 -6.71
N SER A 454 2.28 -7.64 -7.96
CA SER A 454 3.30 -7.07 -8.84
C SER A 454 3.64 -5.62 -8.51
N THR A 455 2.71 -4.87 -7.91
CA THR A 455 2.95 -3.49 -7.46
C THR A 455 3.09 -3.49 -5.94
N ARG A 456 4.23 -3.01 -5.44
CA ARG A 456 4.54 -2.97 -4.01
C ARG A 456 4.94 -1.55 -3.61
N ILE A 457 4.27 -1.03 -2.59
CA ILE A 457 4.60 0.24 -1.94
C ILE A 457 5.14 -0.11 -0.57
N ILE A 458 6.42 0.16 -0.35
CA ILE A 458 7.16 -0.27 0.84
C ILE A 458 7.53 0.97 1.64
N CYS A 459 6.81 1.18 2.72
CA CYS A 459 7.08 2.20 3.73
C CYS A 459 8.12 1.68 4.74
N ARG A 460 8.46 2.49 5.74
CA ARG A 460 9.39 2.08 6.80
C ARG A 460 8.92 0.79 7.48
N VAL A 461 9.82 -0.19 7.57
CA VAL A 461 9.65 -1.39 8.40
C VAL A 461 10.67 -1.39 9.53
N THR A 462 10.27 -1.93 10.67
CA THR A 462 11.15 -2.06 11.86
C THR A 462 11.82 -3.42 11.95
N ASP A 463 11.29 -4.42 11.25
CA ASP A 463 11.78 -5.79 11.26
C ASP A 463 12.87 -6.03 10.20
N ALA A 464 14.03 -6.53 10.63
CA ALA A 464 15.19 -6.76 9.77
C ALA A 464 14.97 -7.92 8.80
N ASP A 465 14.23 -8.96 9.19
CA ASP A 465 13.96 -10.13 8.36
C ASP A 465 13.01 -9.76 7.20
N THR A 466 11.96 -9.00 7.51
CA THR A 466 11.06 -8.41 6.51
C THR A 466 11.82 -7.47 5.59
N ALA A 467 12.66 -6.58 6.12
CA ALA A 467 13.46 -5.65 5.30
C ALA A 467 14.42 -6.39 4.35
N SER A 468 15.09 -7.43 4.83
CA SER A 468 16.04 -8.23 4.05
C SER A 468 15.31 -9.04 2.97
N SER A 469 14.17 -9.65 3.31
CA SER A 469 13.31 -10.35 2.36
C SER A 469 12.82 -9.41 1.26
N LEU A 470 12.38 -8.20 1.62
CA LEU A 470 11.93 -7.18 0.66
C LEU A 470 13.04 -6.69 -0.26
N ALA A 471 14.22 -6.41 0.30
CA ALA A 471 15.37 -5.97 -0.47
C ALA A 471 15.77 -7.01 -1.52
N ASN A 472 15.75 -8.30 -1.15
CA ASN A 472 16.00 -9.40 -2.07
C ASN A 472 14.89 -9.51 -3.14
N ASP A 473 13.62 -9.44 -2.73
CA ASP A 473 12.46 -9.54 -3.61
C ASP A 473 12.34 -8.43 -4.67
N MET A 474 12.79 -7.21 -4.35
CA MET A 474 12.64 -6.05 -5.23
C MET A 474 13.62 -6.06 -6.41
N GLY A 475 14.67 -6.86 -6.38
CA GLY A 475 15.64 -6.91 -7.47
C GLY A 475 16.91 -7.71 -7.23
N GLY A 476 17.03 -8.39 -6.08
CA GLY A 476 18.18 -9.20 -5.71
C GLY A 476 19.50 -8.46 -5.88
N ASP A 477 20.47 -9.16 -6.44
CA ASP A 477 21.78 -8.58 -6.77
C ASP A 477 21.80 -7.96 -8.18
N ARG A 478 22.55 -6.86 -8.30
CA ARG A 478 22.83 -6.20 -9.57
C ARG A 478 24.32 -6.25 -9.90
N ARG A 479 24.62 -6.36 -11.19
CA ARG A 479 25.98 -6.22 -11.72
C ARG A 479 26.21 -4.78 -12.12
N VAL A 480 27.10 -4.11 -11.41
CA VAL A 480 27.49 -2.73 -11.68
C VAL A 480 28.92 -2.66 -12.16
N VAL A 481 29.15 -1.79 -13.14
CA VAL A 481 30.46 -1.44 -13.67
C VAL A 481 30.73 0.00 -13.28
N ARG A 482 31.75 0.22 -12.45
CA ARG A 482 32.20 1.54 -12.02
C ARG A 482 33.46 1.91 -12.79
N ALA A 483 33.44 3.05 -13.48
CA ALA A 483 34.64 3.65 -14.06
C ALA A 483 35.13 4.75 -13.13
N ASP A 484 36.27 4.54 -12.48
CA ASP A 484 36.95 5.58 -11.71
C ASP A 484 37.89 6.35 -12.63
N ILE A 485 37.58 7.63 -12.82
CA ILE A 485 38.26 8.51 -13.75
C ILE A 485 39.06 9.52 -12.95
N LYS A 486 40.37 9.59 -13.19
CA LYS A 486 41.29 10.54 -12.58
C LYS A 486 42.23 11.12 -13.62
N ARG A 487 42.55 12.41 -13.53
CA ARG A 487 43.72 12.94 -14.26
C ARG A 487 44.98 12.44 -13.57
N ALA A 488 45.80 11.71 -14.31
CA ALA A 488 47.10 11.25 -13.86
C ALA A 488 48.20 11.94 -14.69
N LYS A 489 49.34 12.20 -14.05
CA LYS A 489 50.56 12.55 -14.77
C LYS A 489 51.12 11.28 -15.38
N VAL A 490 51.19 11.22 -16.69
CA VAL A 490 51.85 10.16 -17.44
C VAL A 490 53.22 10.71 -17.83
N VAL A 491 54.27 10.01 -17.42
CA VAL A 491 55.64 10.32 -17.83
C VAL A 491 55.92 9.47 -19.05
N SER A 492 56.16 10.13 -20.18
CA SER A 492 56.56 9.50 -21.43
C SER A 492 58.03 9.07 -21.37
N ASP A 493 58.43 8.13 -22.22
CA ASP A 493 59.81 7.61 -22.27
C ASP A 493 60.87 8.70 -22.58
N ASP A 494 60.44 9.83 -23.14
CA ASP A 494 61.27 11.02 -23.40
C ASP A 494 61.40 11.97 -22.18
N GLY A 495 60.85 11.59 -21.02
CA GLY A 495 60.84 12.40 -19.80
C GLY A 495 59.81 13.53 -19.79
N SER A 496 59.03 13.70 -20.86
CA SER A 496 57.94 14.68 -20.89
C SER A 496 56.78 14.21 -20.01
N THR A 497 56.22 15.13 -19.23
CA THR A 497 55.05 14.84 -18.37
C THR A 497 53.79 15.37 -19.04
N THR A 498 52.92 14.47 -19.47
CA THR A 498 51.60 14.82 -19.99
C THR A 498 50.52 14.47 -18.96
N GLN A 499 49.46 15.29 -18.88
CA GLN A 499 48.29 14.94 -18.07
C GLN A 499 47.30 14.20 -18.95
N ASP A 500 46.99 12.96 -18.59
CA ASP A 500 45.97 12.17 -19.29
C ASP A 500 44.95 11.56 -18.32
N TRP A 501 43.81 11.15 -18.86
CA TRP A 501 42.74 10.51 -18.12
C TRP A 501 43.05 9.04 -17.88
N SER A 502 43.35 8.69 -16.64
CA SER A 502 43.38 7.30 -16.20
C SER A 502 41.95 6.86 -15.87
N VAL A 503 41.48 5.82 -16.55
CA VAL A 503 40.17 5.20 -16.33
C VAL A 503 40.40 3.78 -15.84
N VAL A 504 39.90 3.47 -14.63
CA VAL A 504 39.92 2.11 -14.08
C VAL A 504 38.49 1.59 -14.01
N TRP A 505 38.25 0.46 -14.68
CA TRP A 505 36.95 -0.20 -14.68
C TRP A 505 36.90 -1.29 -13.62
N ASN A 506 35.92 -1.21 -12.73
CA ASN A 506 35.67 -2.16 -11.67
C ASN A 506 34.25 -2.72 -11.83
N GLU A 507 34.15 -4.00 -12.18
CA GLU A 507 32.88 -4.74 -12.16
C GLU A 507 32.67 -5.35 -10.77
N ARG A 508 31.49 -5.15 -10.19
CA ARG A 508 31.09 -5.73 -8.90
C ARG A 508 29.64 -6.17 -8.92
N VAL A 509 29.38 -7.28 -8.23
CA VAL A 509 28.02 -7.69 -7.85
C VAL A 509 27.72 -7.04 -6.50
N GLU A 510 26.59 -6.36 -6.39
CA GLU A 510 26.14 -5.77 -5.14
C GLU A 510 24.61 -5.89 -5.01
N PRO A 511 24.06 -5.90 -3.79
CA PRO A 511 22.62 -5.90 -3.61
C PRO A 511 22.01 -4.64 -4.26
N THR A 512 20.88 -4.82 -4.95
CA THR A 512 20.16 -3.71 -5.60
C THR A 512 19.71 -2.68 -4.56
N MET A 513 19.29 -3.18 -3.40
CA MET A 513 18.78 -2.42 -2.26
C MET A 513 19.39 -2.96 -0.98
N MET A 514 19.80 -2.07 -0.07
CA MET A 514 20.18 -2.46 1.29
C MET A 514 18.91 -2.55 2.16
N ASN A 515 18.87 -3.49 3.10
CA ASN A 515 17.82 -3.54 4.12
C ASN A 515 17.71 -2.22 4.92
N SER A 516 18.86 -1.60 5.22
CA SER A 516 18.96 -0.30 5.88
C SER A 516 18.30 0.84 5.09
N SER A 517 18.25 0.76 3.76
CA SER A 517 17.55 1.75 2.92
C SER A 517 16.02 1.70 3.08
N ILE A 518 15.48 0.59 3.59
CA ILE A 518 14.06 0.41 3.89
C ILE A 518 13.79 0.77 5.36
N MET A 519 14.64 0.28 6.28
CA MET A 519 14.47 0.52 7.72
C MET A 519 14.69 1.99 8.11
N ASN A 520 15.62 2.68 7.46
CA ASN A 520 15.94 4.08 7.73
C ASN A 520 15.19 5.07 6.83
N LEU A 521 14.03 4.68 6.29
CA LEU A 521 13.12 5.66 5.69
C LEU A 521 12.68 6.65 6.79
N PRO A 522 12.70 7.97 6.53
CA PRO A 522 12.36 8.94 7.56
C PRO A 522 10.89 8.81 8.00
N ASP A 523 10.57 9.28 9.20
CA ASP A 523 9.19 9.24 9.66
C ASP A 523 8.32 10.23 8.86
N PRO A 524 7.09 9.87 8.46
CA PRO A 524 6.25 10.78 7.71
C PRO A 524 5.97 12.13 8.39
N THR A 525 5.94 12.15 9.72
CA THR A 525 5.71 13.36 10.52
C THR A 525 6.90 14.34 10.46
N GLU A 526 8.12 13.82 10.41
CA GLU A 526 9.35 14.63 10.35
C GLU A 526 9.50 15.36 9.01
N VAL A 527 9.12 14.71 7.91
CA VAL A 527 9.29 15.24 6.54
C VAL A 527 8.00 15.84 5.96
N GLY A 528 6.89 15.75 6.67
CA GLY A 528 5.56 16.24 6.26
C GLY A 528 5.01 15.55 5.00
N ARG A 529 5.50 14.35 4.68
CA ARG A 529 5.17 13.52 3.51
C ARG A 529 5.42 12.06 3.84
N VAL A 530 4.87 11.11 3.10
CA VAL A 530 5.16 9.68 3.31
C VAL A 530 6.29 9.21 2.39
N PRO A 531 7.50 8.98 2.91
CA PRO A 531 8.59 8.39 2.13
C PRO A 531 8.38 6.88 1.99
N ALA A 532 8.36 6.38 0.76
CA ALA A 532 8.25 4.95 0.49
C ALA A 532 8.93 4.56 -0.82
N TRP A 533 9.27 3.29 -0.95
CA TRP A 533 9.76 2.69 -2.18
C TRP A 533 8.59 2.18 -3.02
N LEU A 534 8.51 2.62 -4.28
CA LEU A 534 7.62 2.04 -5.27
C LEU A 534 8.40 1.02 -6.10
N TYR A 535 7.94 -0.22 -6.05
CA TYR A 535 8.40 -1.32 -6.88
C TYR A 535 7.24 -1.83 -7.73
N ILE A 536 7.47 -1.96 -9.04
CA ILE A 536 6.54 -2.61 -9.97
C ILE A 536 7.38 -3.64 -10.73
N SER A 537 6.92 -4.88 -10.82
CA SER A 537 7.65 -5.94 -11.53
C SER A 537 7.98 -5.51 -12.97
N GLY A 538 9.28 -5.54 -13.32
CA GLY A 538 9.81 -5.13 -14.62
C GLY A 538 10.03 -3.61 -14.79
N PHE A 539 9.84 -2.80 -13.74
CA PHE A 539 10.06 -1.35 -13.73
C PHE A 539 11.31 -0.99 -12.90
N PRO A 540 11.86 0.22 -13.10
CA PRO A 540 12.82 0.76 -12.14
C PRO A 540 12.18 0.94 -10.75
N ILE A 541 13.00 0.80 -9.71
CA ILE A 541 12.62 1.08 -8.32
C ILE A 541 12.78 2.58 -8.06
N ALA A 542 11.82 3.19 -7.38
CA ALA A 542 11.88 4.62 -7.06
C ALA A 542 11.55 4.88 -5.59
N LYS A 543 12.39 5.66 -4.91
CA LYS A 543 12.04 6.30 -3.64
C LYS A 543 11.20 7.52 -3.92
N LEU A 544 9.98 7.53 -3.41
CA LEU A 544 8.99 8.57 -3.62
C LEU A 544 8.54 9.15 -2.27
N GLU A 545 7.98 10.36 -2.29
CA GLU A 545 7.50 11.08 -1.10
C GLU A 545 6.05 11.51 -1.34
N TRP A 546 5.07 10.67 -0.93
CA TRP A 546 3.64 10.92 -1.11
C TRP A 546 3.21 12.13 -0.28
N SER A 547 2.38 12.99 -0.86
CA SER A 547 1.69 14.03 -0.11
C SER A 547 0.61 13.41 0.77
N PHE A 548 0.39 13.95 1.97
CA PHE A 548 -0.84 13.67 2.70
C PHE A 548 -2.03 14.23 1.93
N LEU A 549 -3.07 13.42 1.77
CA LEU A 549 -4.34 13.88 1.24
C LEU A 549 -5.12 14.55 2.35
N ASP A 550 -5.68 15.73 2.07
CA ASP A 550 -6.64 16.38 2.94
C ASP A 550 -8.00 15.68 2.78
N ILE A 551 -8.22 14.67 3.61
CA ILE A 551 -9.46 13.90 3.64
C ILE A 551 -10.36 14.47 4.72
N LYS A 552 -11.50 15.01 4.30
CA LYS A 552 -12.54 15.46 5.21
C LYS A 552 -13.40 14.27 5.63
N ALA A 553 -13.58 14.11 6.93
CA ALA A 553 -14.57 13.19 7.49
C ALA A 553 -15.96 13.55 6.94
N THR A 554 -16.65 12.56 6.37
CA THR A 554 -18.03 12.69 5.90
C THR A 554 -19.02 12.09 6.88
N ALA A 555 -18.56 11.20 7.77
CA ALA A 555 -19.35 10.57 8.81
C ALA A 555 -18.50 10.36 10.07
N SER A 556 -19.15 9.99 11.17
CA SER A 556 -18.50 9.45 12.37
C SER A 556 -17.86 8.08 12.07
N ILE A 557 -16.92 7.63 12.91
CA ILE A 557 -16.29 6.31 12.71
C ILE A 557 -17.32 5.20 12.96
N ASP A 558 -17.91 5.18 14.16
CA ASP A 558 -18.88 4.18 14.58
C ASP A 558 -20.14 4.87 15.15
N GLU A 559 -21.34 4.37 14.81
CA GLU A 559 -22.61 4.78 15.41
C GLU A 559 -23.28 3.55 16.03
N PRO A 560 -23.07 3.28 17.32
CA PRO A 560 -23.48 2.02 17.92
C PRO A 560 -25.01 1.87 17.96
N VAL A 561 -25.48 0.65 17.65
CA VAL A 561 -26.90 0.27 17.77
C VAL A 561 -27.35 0.17 19.23
N GLU A 562 -28.64 0.44 19.47
CA GLU A 562 -29.24 0.45 20.81
C GLU A 562 -29.11 -0.89 21.54
N TRP A 563 -29.31 -2.01 20.82
CA TRP A 563 -29.31 -3.35 21.42
C TRP A 563 -27.93 -3.82 21.92
N LEU A 564 -26.82 -3.17 21.50
CA LEU A 564 -25.51 -3.40 22.11
C LEU A 564 -25.39 -2.77 23.50
N ASN A 565 -26.14 -1.70 23.74
CA ASN A 565 -26.13 -0.97 25.00
C ASN A 565 -27.12 -1.56 26.04
N GLU A 566 -28.04 -2.43 25.63
CA GLU A 566 -29.01 -3.08 26.52
C GLU A 566 -28.34 -3.88 27.65
N ALA A 567 -27.25 -4.60 27.38
CA ALA A 567 -26.52 -5.32 28.43
C ALA A 567 -25.89 -4.36 29.45
N ALA A 568 -25.36 -3.23 29.00
CA ALA A 568 -24.82 -2.18 29.87
C ALA A 568 -25.91 -1.41 30.61
N ALA A 569 -27.13 -1.35 30.07
CA ALA A 569 -28.31 -0.79 30.73
C ALA A 569 -28.81 -1.75 31.82
N ILE A 570 -28.95 -3.04 31.52
CA ILE A 570 -29.34 -4.09 32.49
C ILE A 570 -28.31 -4.17 33.62
N GLN A 571 -27.02 -4.10 33.31
CA GLN A 571 -25.97 -4.11 34.32
C GLN A 571 -26.04 -2.87 35.22
N ARG A 572 -26.27 -1.68 34.65
CA ARG A 572 -26.50 -0.45 35.44
C ARG A 572 -27.75 -0.54 36.30
N GLU A 573 -28.83 -1.11 35.79
CA GLU A 573 -30.06 -1.35 36.55
C GLU A 573 -29.82 -2.35 37.69
N MET A 574 -29.09 -3.45 37.44
CA MET A 574 -28.71 -4.42 38.46
C MET A 574 -27.79 -3.82 39.51
N GLU A 575 -26.81 -3.00 39.13
CA GLU A 575 -25.92 -2.28 40.04
C GLU A 575 -26.71 -1.28 40.90
N GLN A 576 -27.64 -0.52 40.29
CA GLN A 576 -28.55 0.36 41.01
C GLN A 576 -29.49 -0.42 41.95
N GLU A 577 -29.94 -1.60 41.56
CA GLU A 577 -30.79 -2.46 42.40
C GLU A 577 -30.00 -3.08 43.56
N ILE A 578 -28.73 -3.44 43.34
CA ILE A 578 -27.80 -3.91 44.38
C ILE A 578 -27.48 -2.78 45.36
N GLU A 579 -27.20 -1.56 44.89
CA GLU A 579 -26.99 -0.38 45.74
C GLU A 579 -28.27 -0.05 46.53
N ALA A 580 -29.44 -0.10 45.90
CA ALA A 580 -30.73 0.12 46.57
C ALA A 580 -31.04 -0.96 47.63
N ARG A 581 -30.59 -2.20 47.43
CA ARG A 581 -30.72 -3.30 48.41
C ARG A 581 -29.68 -3.22 49.52
N ALA A 582 -28.47 -2.74 49.24
CA ALA A 582 -27.41 -2.55 50.23
C ALA A 582 -27.77 -1.49 51.30
N PHE A 583 -28.70 -0.57 51.00
CA PHE A 583 -29.11 0.51 51.90
C PHE A 583 -30.30 0.20 52.83
N LYS A 584 -30.57 -1.07 53.17
CA LYS A 584 -31.50 -1.44 54.26
C LYS A 584 -30.76 -2.11 55.42
N ALA A 585 -29.90 -1.35 56.10
CA ALA A 585 -29.42 -1.73 57.41
C ALA A 585 -30.60 -1.76 58.40
N LYS A 586 -30.95 -2.95 58.92
CA LYS A 586 -31.87 -3.04 60.06
C LYS A 586 -31.25 -2.29 61.25
N PRO A 587 -32.00 -1.44 61.97
CA PRO A 587 -31.46 -0.73 63.11
C PRO A 587 -31.06 -1.74 64.22
N PHE A 588 -29.83 -1.59 64.72
CA PHE A 588 -29.35 -2.35 65.88
C PHE A 588 -30.23 -2.10 67.12
N PRO A 589 -30.54 -3.12 67.93
CA PRO A 589 -31.29 -2.94 69.17
C PRO A 589 -30.46 -2.12 70.17
N LYS A 590 -31.09 -1.10 70.79
CA LYS A 590 -30.46 -0.23 71.78
C LYS A 590 -30.03 -1.04 73.01
N GLN A 591 -28.77 -0.83 73.42
CA GLN A 591 -28.11 -1.45 74.57
C GLN A 591 -28.94 -1.39 75.86
N GLY A 592 -29.16 -2.56 76.45
CA GLY A 592 -29.45 -2.73 77.88
C GLY A 592 -28.17 -2.65 78.71
N LYS A 593 -28.34 -2.21 79.97
CA LYS A 593 -27.32 -1.84 80.96
C LYS A 593 -26.16 -2.85 81.11
N LEU A 594 -24.94 -2.31 81.16
CA LEU A 594 -23.73 -2.99 81.64
C LEU A 594 -23.85 -3.36 83.13
N SER A 595 -23.44 -4.58 83.46
CA SER A 595 -23.06 -4.98 84.82
C SER A 595 -21.72 -5.74 84.80
N ASN A 596 -20.74 -5.07 85.41
CA ASN A 596 -19.51 -5.50 86.09
C ASN A 596 -18.34 -6.18 85.33
N PRO A 597 -17.08 -5.81 85.66
CA PRO A 597 -15.88 -6.30 85.00
C PRO A 597 -15.09 -7.34 85.83
N VAL A 598 -14.15 -7.99 85.11
CA VAL A 598 -12.94 -8.72 85.54
C VAL A 598 -13.08 -10.19 85.96
N SER A 599 -12.53 -11.07 85.12
CA SER A 599 -11.43 -11.99 85.52
C SER A 599 -10.73 -12.55 84.28
N GLU A 600 -9.40 -12.48 84.29
CA GLU A 600 -8.41 -13.11 83.41
C GLU A 600 -8.66 -14.62 83.22
N VAL A 601 -8.29 -15.19 82.06
CA VAL A 601 -7.31 -16.29 81.87
C VAL A 601 -6.99 -16.40 80.36
N ASP A 602 -5.71 -16.71 80.12
CA ASP A 602 -4.87 -16.75 78.93
C ASP A 602 -5.27 -17.64 77.73
N GLU A 603 -4.37 -17.52 76.73
CA GLU A 603 -4.02 -18.46 75.63
C GLU A 603 -4.78 -18.27 74.31
N PHE A 604 -4.09 -17.71 73.32
CA PHE A 604 -3.43 -18.52 72.27
C PHE A 604 -2.57 -17.60 71.37
N GLU A 605 -1.28 -17.55 71.70
CA GLU A 605 -0.21 -17.43 70.71
C GLU A 605 -0.18 -18.72 69.88
N ASN A 606 -0.02 -18.60 68.56
CA ASN A 606 0.81 -19.45 67.70
C ASN A 606 0.53 -19.08 66.23
N LEU A 607 1.27 -18.09 65.78
CA LEU A 607 1.73 -17.96 64.40
C LEU A 607 3.09 -18.66 64.34
N ASP A 608 3.40 -19.22 63.17
CA ASP A 608 4.64 -19.92 62.79
C ASP A 608 4.61 -21.42 63.01
N ASP A 609 4.05 -22.15 62.03
CA ASP A 609 4.58 -23.45 61.62
C ASP A 609 3.96 -23.92 60.29
N ILE A 610 4.80 -24.61 59.50
CA ILE A 610 4.55 -25.42 58.28
C ILE A 610 4.91 -24.71 56.95
N ASP A 611 6.23 -24.62 56.74
CA ASP A 611 6.87 -24.94 55.46
C ASP A 611 6.75 -26.45 55.20
N ASP A 612 6.29 -26.87 54.02
CA ASP A 612 6.68 -28.17 53.44
C ASP A 612 6.43 -28.20 51.91
N PHE A 613 7.52 -28.06 51.15
CA PHE A 613 7.62 -28.38 49.73
C PHE A 613 8.13 -29.83 49.58
N PRO A 614 7.58 -30.65 48.67
CA PRO A 614 8.02 -32.04 48.53
C PRO A 614 9.34 -32.15 47.74
N GLU A 615 10.34 -32.82 48.35
CA GLU A 615 11.54 -33.31 47.67
C GLU A 615 11.20 -34.49 46.73
N LEU A 616 11.76 -34.43 45.52
CA LEU A 616 11.85 -35.52 44.55
C LEU A 616 13.33 -35.86 44.40
N ASP A 617 13.74 -37.05 44.83
CA ASP A 617 14.92 -37.75 44.33
C ASP A 617 14.71 -39.27 44.41
N GLY A 618 15.10 -39.97 43.34
CA GLY A 618 15.10 -41.44 43.28
C GLY A 618 15.18 -42.00 41.86
N ASP A 619 16.41 -42.21 41.39
CA ASP A 619 16.81 -42.94 40.17
C ASP A 619 16.22 -44.36 40.05
N SER A 620 15.77 -44.73 38.83
CA SER A 620 16.10 -45.99 38.11
C SER A 620 15.50 -46.00 36.70
#